data_AF-A0A2V7VKX2-F1
#
_entry.id   AF-A0A2V7VKX2-F1
#
_cell.length_a   1.000
_cell.length_b   1.000
_cell.length_c   1.000
_cell.angle_alpha   90.00
_cell.angle_beta   90.00
_cell.angle_gamma   90.00
#
_symmetry.space_group_name_H-M   'P 1'
#
loop_
_entity.id
_entity.type
_entity.pdbx_description
1 polymer ?
#
loop_
_entity_poly.entity_id
_entity_poly.type
_entity_poly.pdbx_seq_one_letter_code
_entity_poly.pdbx_strand_id
1 'polypeptide(L)'
;PAETAAALEAQSKRKASGRLYDRLFVRHWDAWENGTRNHLFSYELATGKLVDLMPRMEADSPSKPFGGSEEYAVSPDGRTVVFATKDVGRAEAWSTNFDLYSVPVDGSSAPRKLTTNPATDTQPRFSPDGRTLAYLAMSRPGFEADRFRIVLRDWTTGAERALDLRADASETG
;
A
#
# COMPACT_ATOMS: atom_id res chain seq x y z
N PRO A 1 5.63 8.39 15.82
CA PRO A 1 6.05 9.81 15.58
C PRO A 1 5.57 10.72 16.70
N ALA A 2 6.26 11.84 16.98
CA ALA A 2 5.91 12.76 18.07
C ALA A 2 4.51 13.39 17.88
N GLU A 3 4.14 13.71 16.63
CA GLU A 3 2.82 14.23 16.27
C GLU A 3 1.69 13.28 16.66
N THR A 4 1.80 11.99 16.34
CA THR A 4 0.82 10.96 16.71
C THR A 4 0.67 10.86 18.23
N ALA A 5 1.79 10.89 18.98
CA ALA A 5 1.75 10.83 20.43
C ALA A 5 1.02 12.04 21.04
N ALA A 6 1.31 13.25 20.54
CA ALA A 6 0.63 14.46 20.98
C ALA A 6 -0.87 14.45 20.66
N ALA A 7 -1.26 13.96 19.46
CA ALA A 7 -2.66 13.83 19.06
C ALA A 7 -3.42 12.85 19.97
N LEU A 8 -2.82 11.70 20.28
CA LEU A 8 -3.40 10.70 21.18
C LEU A 8 -3.50 11.20 22.63
N GLU A 9 -2.50 11.95 23.12
CA GLU A 9 -2.56 12.59 24.45
C GLU A 9 -3.65 13.66 24.52
N ALA A 10 -3.79 14.48 23.48
CA ALA A 10 -4.87 15.46 23.40
C ALA A 10 -6.24 14.77 23.37
N GLN A 11 -6.37 13.64 22.65
CA GLN A 11 -7.59 12.85 22.61
C GLN A 11 -7.94 12.26 23.98
N SER A 12 -6.97 11.73 24.72
CA SER A 12 -7.21 11.12 26.04
C SER A 12 -7.69 12.12 27.10
N LYS A 13 -7.35 13.40 26.95
CA LYS A 13 -7.78 14.49 27.84
C LYS A 13 -9.18 15.04 27.54
N ARG A 14 -9.84 14.63 26.44
CA ARG A 14 -11.19 15.12 26.09
C ARG A 14 -12.25 14.56 27.04
N LYS A 15 -13.06 15.46 27.61
CA LYS A 15 -14.18 15.08 28.50
C LYS A 15 -15.43 14.59 27.74
N ALA A 16 -15.53 14.90 26.44
CA ALA A 16 -16.65 14.47 25.61
C ALA A 16 -16.46 13.02 25.14
N SER A 17 -17.48 12.18 25.31
CA SER A 17 -17.47 10.76 24.89
C SER A 17 -18.09 10.51 23.51
N GLY A 18 -18.84 11.48 22.97
CA GLY A 18 -19.43 11.40 21.64
C GLY A 18 -18.39 11.41 20.54
N ARG A 19 -18.55 10.54 19.54
CA ARG A 19 -17.70 10.48 18.34
C ARG A 19 -18.53 10.78 17.10
N LEU A 20 -18.03 11.68 16.26
CA LEU A 20 -18.58 11.93 14.94
C LEU A 20 -17.78 11.10 13.94
N TYR A 21 -18.48 10.32 13.13
CA TYR A 21 -17.87 9.60 12.02
C TYR A 21 -18.53 10.04 10.73
N ASP A 22 -17.73 10.35 9.74
CA ASP A 22 -18.19 10.73 8.40
C ASP A 22 -17.80 9.67 7.34
N ARG A 23 -17.13 8.58 7.73
CA ARG A 23 -16.77 7.43 6.89
C ARG A 23 -17.36 6.13 7.46
N LEU A 24 -17.59 5.15 6.58
CA LEU A 24 -18.30 3.91 6.94
C LEU A 24 -17.48 3.00 7.88
N PHE A 25 -16.16 2.93 7.70
CA PHE A 25 -15.27 2.14 8.56
C PHE A 25 -15.04 2.83 9.92
N VAL A 26 -16.06 2.81 10.76
CA VAL A 26 -16.02 3.34 12.13
C VAL A 26 -15.39 2.36 13.12
N ARG A 27 -15.32 1.08 12.74
CA ARG A 27 -14.88 -0.04 13.56
C ARG A 27 -14.45 -1.21 12.66
N HIS A 28 -13.33 -1.84 12.97
CA HIS A 28 -12.93 -3.13 12.42
C HIS A 28 -13.04 -4.18 13.52
N TRP A 29 -14.08 -5.01 13.43
CA TRP A 29 -14.42 -6.07 14.39
C TRP A 29 -14.55 -5.59 15.84
N ASP A 30 -13.58 -5.79 16.71
CA ASP A 30 -13.58 -5.41 18.12
C ASP A 30 -12.83 -4.09 18.39
N ALA A 31 -12.16 -3.52 17.39
CA ALA A 31 -11.42 -2.27 17.50
C ALA A 31 -12.14 -1.09 16.81
N TRP A 32 -12.33 0.00 17.57
CA TRP A 32 -12.84 1.25 17.01
C TRP A 32 -11.76 1.99 16.23
N GLU A 33 -12.14 2.63 15.12
CA GLU A 33 -11.25 3.55 14.42
C GLU A 33 -10.93 4.73 15.35
N ASN A 34 -9.64 4.91 15.66
CA ASN A 34 -9.15 5.94 16.57
C ASN A 34 -8.48 7.10 15.83
N GLY A 35 -8.48 7.06 14.49
CA GLY A 35 -7.86 8.07 13.63
C GLY A 35 -6.38 7.81 13.38
N THR A 36 -5.86 6.62 13.74
CA THR A 36 -4.47 6.24 13.45
C THR A 36 -4.39 5.35 12.21
N ARG A 37 -3.40 5.63 11.37
CA ARG A 37 -3.13 4.89 10.14
C ARG A 37 -1.79 4.18 10.22
N ASN A 38 -1.69 3.03 9.55
CA ASN A 38 -0.44 2.35 9.31
C ASN A 38 0.29 3.08 8.18
N HIS A 39 1.41 3.72 8.51
CA HIS A 39 2.32 4.28 7.52
C HIS A 39 3.64 3.51 7.52
N LEU A 40 4.29 3.46 6.35
CA LEU A 40 5.67 3.00 6.23
C LEU A 40 6.61 4.11 6.69
N PHE A 41 7.64 3.73 7.44
CA PHE A 41 8.72 4.62 7.85
C PHE A 41 10.07 4.04 7.43
N SER A 42 11.00 4.91 7.03
CA SER A 42 12.42 4.56 6.99
C SER A 42 13.12 5.09 8.23
N TYR A 43 14.16 4.36 8.66
CA TYR A 43 14.96 4.72 9.83
C TYR A 43 16.43 4.62 9.49
N GLU A 44 17.14 5.74 9.59
CA GLU A 44 18.58 5.81 9.36
C GLU A 44 19.32 5.47 10.66
N LEU A 45 20.02 4.34 10.69
CA LEU A 45 20.70 3.86 11.90
C LEU A 45 21.81 4.79 12.39
N ALA A 46 22.53 5.46 11.47
CA ALA A 46 23.67 6.30 11.80
C ALA A 46 23.27 7.60 12.50
N THR A 47 22.16 8.21 12.06
CA THR A 47 21.69 9.52 12.55
C THR A 47 20.50 9.41 13.50
N GLY A 48 19.82 8.25 13.52
CA GLY A 48 18.54 8.08 14.17
C GLY A 48 17.39 8.80 13.48
N LYS A 49 17.58 9.26 12.23
CA LYS A 49 16.53 9.98 11.48
C LYS A 49 15.41 9.03 11.07
N LEU A 50 14.20 9.33 11.54
CA LEU A 50 12.96 8.65 11.16
C LEU A 50 12.24 9.48 10.08
N VAL A 51 11.85 8.85 8.97
CA VAL A 51 11.12 9.51 7.86
C VAL A 51 9.80 8.79 7.63
N ASP A 52 8.70 9.53 7.61
CA ASP A 52 7.40 9.05 7.13
C ASP A 52 7.43 8.97 5.60
N LEU A 53 7.17 7.79 5.06
CA LEU A 53 7.16 7.52 3.62
C LEU A 53 5.78 7.67 2.99
N MET A 54 4.74 7.97 3.78
CA MET A 54 3.36 8.16 3.30
C MET A 54 2.78 9.51 3.75
N PRO A 55 3.53 10.62 3.66
CA PRO A 55 3.07 11.89 4.20
C PRO A 55 1.78 12.35 3.50
N ARG A 56 0.77 12.71 4.29
CA ARG A 56 -0.56 13.18 3.85
C ARG A 56 -1.44 12.14 3.16
N MET A 57 -1.04 10.87 3.12
CA MET A 57 -1.91 9.80 2.63
C MET A 57 -2.90 9.42 3.74
N GLU A 58 -4.16 9.24 3.36
CA GLU A 58 -5.25 8.86 4.26
C GLU A 58 -5.54 7.36 4.11
N ALA A 59 -4.49 6.54 4.10
CA ALA A 59 -4.54 5.13 3.75
C ALA A 59 -3.55 4.31 4.57
N ASP A 60 -3.82 3.01 4.72
CA ASP A 60 -2.99 2.09 5.49
C ASP A 60 -2.03 1.32 4.55
N SER A 61 -0.75 1.25 4.92
CA SER A 61 0.24 0.31 4.38
C SER A 61 1.23 -0.10 5.48
N PRO A 62 1.31 -1.39 5.85
CA PRO A 62 0.45 -2.47 5.36
C PRO A 62 -1.03 -2.28 5.71
N SER A 63 -1.88 -2.82 4.87
CA SER A 63 -3.33 -2.71 4.91
C SER A 63 -3.93 -3.44 6.11
N LYS A 64 -5.11 -2.98 6.54
CA LYS A 64 -5.88 -3.65 7.59
C LYS A 64 -6.92 -4.59 6.95
N PRO A 65 -7.32 -5.67 7.63
CA PRO A 65 -6.77 -6.17 8.90
C PRO A 65 -5.55 -7.11 8.73
N PHE A 66 -5.24 -7.54 7.50
CA PHE A 66 -4.30 -8.65 7.24
C PHE A 66 -3.14 -8.32 6.27
N GLY A 67 -2.67 -7.08 6.21
CA GLY A 67 -1.48 -6.72 5.46
C GLY A 67 -0.17 -6.96 6.24
N GLY A 68 0.90 -7.28 5.52
CA GLY A 68 2.22 -7.49 6.08
C GLY A 68 3.36 -7.03 5.19
N SER A 69 4.54 -7.62 5.39
CA SER A 69 5.77 -7.30 4.66
C SER A 69 5.69 -7.58 3.15
N GLU A 70 4.71 -8.36 2.72
CA GLU A 70 4.43 -8.63 1.32
C GLU A 70 3.90 -7.41 0.57
N GLU A 71 3.30 -6.42 1.24
CA GLU A 71 2.71 -5.25 0.58
C GLU A 71 3.70 -4.14 0.23
N TYR A 72 4.99 -4.31 0.55
CA TYR A 72 6.03 -3.37 0.17
C TYR A 72 7.31 -4.07 -0.28
N ALA A 73 8.12 -3.36 -1.05
CA ALA A 73 9.44 -3.79 -1.48
C ALA A 73 10.40 -2.61 -1.55
N VAL A 74 11.66 -2.85 -1.19
CA VAL A 74 12.75 -1.90 -1.37
C VAL A 74 13.45 -2.23 -2.69
N SER A 75 13.81 -1.22 -3.48
CA SER A 75 14.61 -1.40 -4.69
C SER A 75 15.96 -2.02 -4.37
N PRO A 76 16.59 -2.80 -5.27
CA PRO A 76 17.87 -3.46 -4.98
C PRO A 76 19.01 -2.49 -4.66
N ASP A 77 18.94 -1.25 -5.14
CA ASP A 77 19.89 -0.18 -4.81
C ASP A 77 19.59 0.52 -3.47
N GLY A 78 18.53 0.12 -2.77
CA GLY A 78 18.14 0.64 -1.45
C GLY A 78 17.56 2.05 -1.46
N ARG A 79 17.26 2.64 -2.64
CA ARG A 79 16.88 4.05 -2.74
C ARG A 79 15.39 4.31 -2.80
N THR A 80 14.59 3.33 -3.19
CA THR A 80 13.15 3.48 -3.42
C THR A 80 12.37 2.41 -2.65
N VAL A 81 11.26 2.80 -2.04
CA VAL A 81 10.22 1.87 -1.57
C VAL A 81 9.06 1.89 -2.54
N VAL A 82 8.57 0.71 -2.90
CA VAL A 82 7.28 0.52 -3.56
C VAL A 82 6.34 -0.13 -2.57
N PHE A 83 5.11 0.35 -2.46
CA PHE A 83 4.11 -0.18 -1.53
C PHE A 83 2.71 -0.17 -2.13
N ALA A 84 1.87 -1.10 -1.68
CA ALA A 84 0.47 -1.19 -2.05
C ALA A 84 -0.40 -0.49 -1.00
N THR A 85 -1.36 0.32 -1.44
CA THR A 85 -2.34 0.90 -0.49
C THR A 85 -3.66 1.23 -1.17
N LYS A 86 -4.72 1.32 -0.38
CA LYS A 86 -6.08 1.67 -0.80
C LYS A 86 -6.36 3.15 -0.54
N ASP A 87 -5.74 4.02 -1.34
CA ASP A 87 -5.97 5.47 -1.26
C ASP A 87 -7.13 5.91 -2.18
N VAL A 88 -8.37 5.58 -1.76
CA VAL A 88 -9.62 5.83 -2.51
C VAL A 88 -10.61 6.71 -1.75
N GLY A 89 -10.15 7.36 -0.68
CA GLY A 89 -10.96 8.24 0.16
C GLY A 89 -12.21 7.54 0.72
N ARG A 90 -13.39 8.14 0.52
CA ARG A 90 -14.65 7.64 1.10
C ARG A 90 -15.14 6.32 0.49
N ALA A 91 -14.56 5.89 -0.63
CA ALA A 91 -14.90 4.63 -1.29
C ALA A 91 -14.23 3.40 -0.66
N GLU A 92 -13.41 3.57 0.39
CA GLU A 92 -12.58 2.51 1.01
C GLU A 92 -13.38 1.22 1.29
N ALA A 93 -14.62 1.35 1.77
CA ALA A 93 -15.49 0.23 2.13
C ALA A 93 -16.13 -0.51 0.95
N TRP A 94 -16.15 0.09 -0.23
CA TRP A 94 -16.85 -0.43 -1.41
C TRP A 94 -15.90 -0.74 -2.57
N SER A 95 -14.61 -0.47 -2.37
CA SER A 95 -13.61 -0.58 -3.41
C SER A 95 -12.62 -1.68 -3.08
N THR A 96 -12.30 -2.49 -4.07
CA THR A 96 -11.15 -3.40 -4.03
C THR A 96 -9.90 -2.75 -4.62
N ASN A 97 -9.96 -1.47 -5.03
CA ASN A 97 -8.86 -0.81 -5.70
C ASN A 97 -7.68 -0.60 -4.73
N PHE A 98 -6.63 -1.37 -4.95
CA PHE A 98 -5.31 -1.12 -4.40
C PHE A 98 -4.42 -0.70 -5.56
N ASP A 99 -3.63 0.34 -5.33
CA ASP A 99 -2.64 0.79 -6.29
C ASP A 99 -1.24 0.70 -5.67
N LEU A 100 -0.24 0.53 -6.53
CA LEU A 100 1.15 0.64 -6.13
C LEU A 100 1.61 2.09 -6.17
N TYR A 101 2.37 2.49 -5.17
CA TYR A 101 3.04 3.79 -5.06
C TYR A 101 4.54 3.58 -4.92
N SER A 102 5.33 4.56 -5.36
CA SER A 102 6.79 4.61 -5.16
C SER A 102 7.18 5.86 -4.41
N VAL A 103 8.19 5.77 -3.55
CA VAL A 103 8.71 6.90 -2.77
C VAL A 103 10.20 6.71 -2.49
N PRO A 104 11.02 7.77 -2.56
CA PRO A 104 12.41 7.71 -2.10
C PRO A 104 12.50 7.32 -0.63
N VAL A 105 13.44 6.45 -0.29
CA VAL A 105 13.68 5.99 1.09
C VAL A 105 14.03 7.15 2.02
N ASP A 106 14.61 8.23 1.50
CA ASP A 106 14.97 9.43 2.26
C ASP A 106 13.83 10.45 2.42
N GLY A 107 12.67 10.20 1.80
CA GLY A 107 11.51 11.09 1.79
C GLY A 107 11.73 12.40 1.01
N SER A 108 12.72 12.45 0.12
CA SER A 108 13.04 13.65 -0.69
C SER A 108 11.92 14.10 -1.62
N SER A 109 10.97 13.20 -1.95
CA SER A 109 9.76 13.53 -2.70
C SER A 109 8.54 12.81 -2.14
N ALA A 110 7.35 13.36 -2.41
CA ALA A 110 6.09 12.70 -2.07
C ALA A 110 5.91 11.37 -2.83
N PRO A 111 5.13 10.42 -2.28
CA PRO A 111 4.77 9.19 -2.98
C PRO A 111 4.13 9.45 -4.34
N ARG A 112 4.57 8.70 -5.35
CA ARG A 112 4.05 8.74 -6.71
C ARG A 112 3.31 7.46 -7.03
N LYS A 113 2.06 7.58 -7.46
CA LYS A 113 1.26 6.47 -7.96
C LYS A 113 1.92 5.83 -9.20
N LEU A 114 2.03 4.51 -9.20
CA LEU A 114 2.62 3.71 -10.28
C LEU A 114 1.58 3.04 -11.17
N THR A 115 0.50 2.54 -10.57
CA THR A 115 -0.57 1.84 -11.29
C THR A 115 -1.87 2.64 -11.27
N THR A 116 -2.77 2.32 -12.20
CA THR A 116 -4.09 2.97 -12.33
C THR A 116 -5.19 1.95 -12.61
N ASN A 117 -4.96 0.70 -12.22
CA ASN A 117 -5.93 -0.37 -12.35
C ASN A 117 -7.09 -0.12 -11.37
N PRO A 118 -8.36 -0.13 -11.80
CA PRO A 118 -9.47 0.05 -10.86
C PRO A 118 -9.71 -1.18 -9.94
N ALA A 119 -8.96 -2.28 -10.12
CA ALA A 119 -8.98 -3.46 -9.26
C ALA A 119 -7.74 -3.51 -8.34
N THR A 120 -7.45 -4.65 -7.73
CA THR A 120 -6.34 -4.81 -6.78
C THR A 120 -5.00 -4.97 -7.51
N ASP A 121 -4.04 -4.06 -7.29
CA ASP A 121 -2.61 -4.27 -7.54
C ASP A 121 -1.85 -4.33 -6.21
N THR A 122 -1.08 -5.39 -5.98
CA THR A 122 -0.43 -5.64 -4.68
C THR A 122 0.82 -6.52 -4.82
N GLN A 123 1.49 -6.78 -3.70
CA GLN A 123 2.65 -7.65 -3.57
C GLN A 123 3.81 -7.32 -4.53
N PRO A 124 4.34 -6.09 -4.48
CA PRO A 124 5.46 -5.68 -5.33
C PRO A 124 6.73 -6.45 -4.97
N ARG A 125 7.53 -6.83 -5.98
CA ARG A 125 8.85 -7.47 -5.83
C ARG A 125 9.78 -7.06 -6.96
N PHE A 126 10.95 -6.55 -6.61
CA PHE A 126 11.99 -6.23 -7.59
C PHE A 126 12.74 -7.48 -8.05
N SER A 127 13.12 -7.51 -9.33
CA SER A 127 14.17 -8.41 -9.82
C SER A 127 15.51 -8.05 -9.16
N PRO A 128 16.42 -9.02 -8.95
CA PRO A 128 17.72 -8.74 -8.33
C PRO A 128 18.57 -7.69 -9.08
N ASP A 129 18.40 -7.57 -10.40
CA ASP A 129 19.08 -6.58 -11.23
C ASP A 129 18.41 -5.19 -11.23
N GLY A 130 17.28 -5.03 -10.54
CA GLY A 130 16.54 -3.77 -10.41
C GLY A 130 15.83 -3.30 -11.68
N ARG A 131 15.82 -4.11 -12.75
CA ARG A 131 15.22 -3.71 -14.04
C ARG A 131 13.72 -3.94 -14.10
N THR A 132 13.21 -4.90 -13.34
CA THR A 132 11.80 -5.30 -13.37
C THR A 132 11.19 -5.22 -11.99
N LEU A 133 9.98 -4.66 -11.91
CA LEU A 133 9.07 -4.80 -10.78
C LEU A 133 7.99 -5.82 -11.14
N ALA A 134 7.97 -6.96 -10.46
CA ALA A 134 6.86 -7.90 -10.51
C ALA A 134 5.81 -7.53 -9.46
N TYR A 135 4.53 -7.72 -9.75
CA TYR A 135 3.44 -7.56 -8.78
C TYR A 135 2.22 -8.40 -9.16
N LEU A 136 1.29 -8.57 -8.23
CA LEU A 136 0.03 -9.26 -8.46
C LEU A 136 -1.07 -8.26 -8.82
N ALA A 137 -1.87 -8.58 -9.83
CA ALA A 137 -2.98 -7.74 -10.26
C ALA A 137 -4.27 -8.54 -10.46
N MET A 138 -5.40 -8.03 -9.98
CA MET A 138 -6.74 -8.44 -10.37
C MET A 138 -7.22 -7.60 -11.55
N SER A 139 -8.30 -8.02 -12.22
CA SER A 139 -8.88 -7.34 -13.39
C SER A 139 -10.31 -6.86 -13.17
N ARG A 140 -11.01 -7.39 -12.16
CA ARG A 140 -12.42 -7.13 -11.89
C ARG A 140 -12.59 -6.26 -10.63
N PRO A 141 -12.87 -4.96 -10.77
CA PRO A 141 -13.17 -4.08 -9.64
C PRO A 141 -14.37 -4.59 -8.84
N GLY A 142 -14.29 -4.51 -7.51
CA GLY A 142 -15.38 -4.94 -6.62
C GLY A 142 -15.49 -6.44 -6.41
N PHE A 143 -14.68 -7.26 -7.10
CA PHE A 143 -14.71 -8.71 -6.96
C PHE A 143 -13.48 -9.21 -6.19
N GLU A 144 -13.58 -9.28 -4.86
CA GLU A 144 -12.47 -9.69 -3.97
C GLU A 144 -11.93 -11.09 -4.27
N ALA A 145 -12.76 -11.98 -4.84
CA ALA A 145 -12.37 -13.33 -5.23
C ALA A 145 -11.82 -13.40 -6.68
N ASP A 146 -11.41 -12.27 -7.28
CA ASP A 146 -10.79 -12.29 -8.61
C ASP A 146 -9.45 -13.02 -8.58
N ARG A 147 -9.05 -13.54 -9.74
CA ARG A 147 -7.77 -14.22 -9.90
C ARG A 147 -6.66 -13.18 -10.05
N PHE A 148 -5.59 -13.37 -9.28
CA PHE A 148 -4.35 -12.64 -9.52
C PHE A 148 -3.63 -13.13 -10.77
N ARG A 149 -3.17 -12.19 -11.58
CA ARG A 149 -2.13 -12.39 -12.61
C ARG A 149 -0.81 -11.82 -12.09
N ILE A 150 0.31 -12.35 -12.58
CA ILE A 150 1.61 -11.72 -12.35
C ILE A 150 1.80 -10.65 -13.42
N VAL A 151 2.10 -9.42 -13.04
CA VAL A 151 2.49 -8.36 -13.96
C VAL A 151 3.96 -8.07 -13.79
N LEU A 152 4.68 -7.99 -14.91
CA LEU A 152 6.07 -7.55 -14.97
C LEU A 152 6.08 -6.15 -15.55
N ARG A 153 6.55 -5.19 -14.76
CA ARG A 153 6.74 -3.80 -15.14
C ARG A 153 8.23 -3.50 -15.28
N ASP A 154 8.65 -3.01 -16.44
CA ASP A 154 9.98 -2.45 -16.58
C ASP A 154 10.10 -1.20 -15.70
N TRP A 155 11.11 -1.19 -14.82
CA TRP A 155 11.24 -0.16 -13.78
C TRP A 155 11.55 1.23 -14.36
N THR A 156 12.25 1.28 -15.49
CA THR A 156 12.69 2.55 -16.09
C THR A 156 11.61 3.17 -16.97
N THR A 157 11.04 2.36 -17.85
CA THR A 157 10.09 2.79 -18.88
C THR A 157 8.64 2.73 -18.41
N GLY A 158 8.35 1.88 -17.42
CA GLY A 158 6.98 1.61 -16.97
C GLY A 158 6.19 0.70 -17.91
N ALA A 159 6.82 0.11 -18.93
CA ALA A 159 6.16 -0.84 -19.82
C ALA A 159 5.76 -2.11 -19.05
N GLU A 160 4.54 -2.61 -19.29
CA GLU A 160 3.96 -3.72 -18.53
C GLU A 160 3.60 -4.91 -19.42
N ARG A 161 3.79 -6.10 -18.87
CA ARG A 161 3.38 -7.39 -19.43
C ARG A 161 2.74 -8.23 -18.34
N ALA A 162 1.49 -8.65 -18.55
CA ALA A 162 0.85 -9.64 -17.70
C ALA A 162 1.23 -11.07 -18.14
N LEU A 163 1.48 -11.92 -17.16
CA LEU A 163 1.62 -13.37 -17.32
C LEU A 163 0.32 -14.03 -16.89
N ASP A 164 -0.32 -14.73 -17.82
CA ASP A 164 -1.45 -15.59 -17.48
C ASP A 164 -0.90 -17.00 -17.24
N LEU A 165 -0.84 -17.43 -15.97
CA LEU A 165 -0.37 -18.76 -15.56
C LEU A 165 -1.43 -19.84 -15.82
N ARG A 166 -2.25 -19.69 -16.85
CA ARG A 166 -3.03 -20.84 -17.32
C ARG A 166 -2.02 -21.92 -17.64
N ALA A 167 -2.23 -23.10 -17.05
CA ALA A 167 -1.57 -24.30 -17.52
C ALA A 167 -1.66 -24.25 -19.03
N ASP A 168 -0.49 -24.22 -19.65
CA ASP A 168 -0.25 -24.75 -20.97
C ASP A 168 -1.39 -25.68 -21.35
N ALA A 169 -2.21 -25.23 -22.31
CA ALA A 169 -2.83 -26.16 -23.21
C ALA A 169 -1.68 -26.79 -24.01
N SER A 170 -0.90 -27.66 -23.37
CA SER A 170 -0.22 -28.73 -24.07
C SER A 170 -1.34 -29.61 -24.59
N GLU A 171 -1.88 -29.24 -25.74
CA GLU A 171 -2.66 -30.14 -26.56
C GLU A 171 -1.78 -31.39 -26.78
N THR A 172 -2.31 -32.52 -26.33
CA THR A 172 -2.11 -33.87 -26.87
C THR A 172 -0.91 -34.07 -27.80
N GLY A 173 0.08 -34.82 -27.32
CA GLY A 173 1.03 -35.59 -28.13
C GLY A 173 1.04 -37.03 -27.66
#